data_AF-A0A2A6CZK0-F1
#
_entry.id   AF-A0A2A6CZK0-F1
#
_cell.length_a   1.000
_cell.length_b   1.000
_cell.length_c   1.000
_cell.angle_alpha   90.00
_cell.angle_beta   90.00
_cell.angle_gamma   90.00
#
_symmetry.space_group_name_H-M   'P 1'
#
loop_
_entity.id
_entity.type
_entity.pdbx_description
1 polymer ?
#
loop_
_entity_poly.entity_id
_entity_poly.type
_entity_poly.pdbx_seq_one_letter_code
_entity_poly.pdbx_strand_id
1 'polypeptide(L)'
;MNLCPALRPYLCSLNGCHSAESIKVVCPGCELNFCLKHRLDFDHSCPSLQKEKKEKVPAALAAQVEKEIREMKEKEEKKPPVERKEKVLSAEEQKKADRVAVIKLKMKEKGEDLVHIFIVTPSDGQRRPIGVGKSWSVGRCVDAALKTFNIQNENGVFGAKSFRFFSDETGDAMGESDGIMKIISDMGSVVLKRED
;
A
#
# COMPACT_ATOMS: atom_id res chain seq x y z
N MET A 1 35.16 -8.91 51.46
CA MET A 1 34.30 -8.12 50.56
C MET A 1 34.65 -8.54 49.14
N ASN A 2 33.84 -9.40 48.52
CA ASN A 2 34.10 -9.88 47.16
C ASN A 2 33.75 -8.76 46.18
N LEU A 3 34.77 -8.12 45.61
CA LEU A 3 34.62 -7.18 44.51
C LEU A 3 34.14 -7.95 43.27
N CYS A 4 32.92 -7.67 42.81
CA CYS A 4 32.47 -8.13 41.50
C CYS A 4 33.43 -7.58 40.42
N PRO A 5 33.93 -8.42 39.49
CA PRO A 5 34.73 -7.93 38.37
C PRO A 5 33.94 -6.89 37.60
N ALA A 6 34.55 -5.74 37.29
CA ALA A 6 33.93 -4.72 36.46
C ALA A 6 33.54 -5.34 35.10
N LEU A 7 32.24 -5.42 34.83
CA LEU A 7 31.71 -5.86 33.55
C LEU A 7 32.22 -4.88 32.48
N ARG A 8 33.04 -5.36 31.54
CA ARG A 8 33.46 -4.52 30.41
C ARG A 8 32.25 -4.29 29.52
N PRO A 9 31.87 -3.01 29.27
CA PRO A 9 30.79 -2.71 28.35
C PRO A 9 31.16 -3.07 26.92
N TYR A 10 30.20 -3.63 26.17
CA TYR A 10 30.33 -3.92 24.75
C TYR A 10 29.91 -2.69 23.93
N LEU A 11 30.87 -2.04 23.29
CA LEU A 11 30.66 -0.82 22.51
C LEU A 11 30.03 -1.11 21.14
N CYS A 12 29.15 -0.22 20.71
CA CYS A 12 28.61 -0.26 19.36
C CYS A 12 29.68 0.07 18.31
N SER A 13 29.76 -0.75 17.26
CA SER A 13 30.69 -0.57 16.14
C SER A 13 30.16 0.35 15.05
N LEU A 14 28.93 0.89 15.19
CA LEU A 14 28.36 1.83 14.22
C LEU A 14 29.01 3.21 14.40
N ASN A 15 29.49 3.79 13.30
CA ASN A 15 30.09 5.11 13.31
C ASN A 15 29.10 6.18 13.79
N GLY A 16 29.49 6.96 14.81
CA GLY A 16 28.62 7.96 15.45
C GLY A 16 27.74 7.43 16.58
N CYS A 17 27.78 6.13 16.89
CA CYS A 17 27.13 5.56 18.06
C CYS A 17 28.13 5.32 19.20
N HIS A 18 27.90 5.96 20.35
CA HIS A 18 28.71 5.78 21.56
C HIS A 18 28.02 4.91 22.62
N SER A 19 27.00 4.15 22.21
CA SER A 19 26.25 3.28 23.12
C SER A 19 27.06 2.04 23.49
N ALA A 20 26.88 1.63 24.74
CA ALA A 20 27.53 0.50 25.39
C ALA A 20 26.45 -0.40 25.99
N GLU A 21 26.53 -1.70 25.74
CA GLU A 21 25.61 -2.68 26.34
C GLU A 21 26.36 -3.60 27.29
N SER A 22 25.66 -4.16 28.28
CA SER A 22 26.20 -5.18 29.19
C SER A 22 26.30 -6.56 28.54
N ILE A 23 25.62 -6.76 27.41
CA ILE A 23 25.61 -7.99 26.63
C ILE A 23 26.30 -7.77 25.27
N LYS A 24 26.93 -8.84 24.76
CA LYS A 24 27.53 -8.83 23.43
C LYS A 24 26.44 -9.10 22.39
N VAL A 25 26.31 -8.22 21.40
CA VAL A 25 25.33 -8.35 20.30
C VAL A 25 26.11 -8.35 18.99
N VAL A 26 26.42 -9.55 18.49
CA VAL A 26 27.23 -9.74 17.28
C VAL A 26 26.30 -9.91 16.07
N CYS A 27 26.52 -9.12 15.02
CA CYS A 27 25.82 -9.30 13.75
C CYS A 27 26.33 -10.58 13.05
N PRO A 28 25.45 -11.49 12.61
CA PRO A 28 25.86 -12.70 11.89
C PRO A 28 26.42 -12.40 10.49
N GLY A 29 26.08 -11.24 9.92
CA GLY A 29 26.54 -10.84 8.59
C GLY A 29 27.96 -10.27 8.58
N CYS A 30 28.31 -9.39 9.52
CA CYS A 30 29.59 -8.69 9.53
C CYS A 30 30.48 -8.97 10.76
N GLU A 31 30.01 -9.80 11.70
CA GLU A 31 30.75 -10.24 12.90
C GLU A 31 31.17 -9.11 13.85
N LEU A 32 30.67 -7.88 13.64
CA LEU A 32 30.89 -6.73 14.50
C LEU A 32 29.85 -6.66 15.64
N ASN A 33 30.22 -5.98 16.73
CA ASN A 33 29.35 -5.79 17.90
C ASN A 33 28.52 -4.50 17.79
N PHE A 34 27.22 -4.57 18.08
CA PHE A 34 26.32 -3.41 18.06
C PHE A 34 25.56 -3.25 19.39
N CYS A 35 24.92 -2.09 19.60
CA CYS A 35 24.01 -1.92 20.74
C CYS A 35 22.62 -2.45 20.40
N LEU A 36 21.71 -2.51 21.38
CA LEU A 36 20.34 -3.02 21.15
C LEU A 36 19.57 -2.21 20.10
N LYS A 37 19.91 -0.92 19.92
CA LYS A 37 19.34 -0.04 18.89
C LYS A 37 19.86 -0.30 17.48
N HIS A 38 21.05 -0.90 17.34
CA HIS A 38 21.69 -1.14 16.05
C HIS A 38 21.90 -2.65 15.77
N ARG A 39 21.15 -3.51 16.48
CA ARG A 39 21.27 -4.97 16.38
C ARG A 39 20.78 -5.53 15.04
N LEU A 40 19.92 -4.81 14.33
CA LEU A 40 19.39 -5.23 13.04
C LEU A 40 20.32 -4.79 11.91
N ASP A 41 20.38 -5.57 10.84
CA ASP A 41 21.29 -5.36 9.72
C ASP A 41 21.08 -4.01 8.99
N PHE A 42 19.84 -3.51 8.98
CA PHE A 42 19.50 -2.22 8.39
C PHE A 42 19.93 -1.02 9.25
N ASP A 43 19.95 -1.18 10.58
CA ASP A 43 20.24 -0.09 11.51
C ASP A 43 21.73 0.28 11.52
N HIS A 44 22.62 -0.66 11.18
CA HIS A 44 24.06 -0.42 11.11
C HIS A 44 24.63 -0.49 9.68
N SER A 45 23.77 -0.50 8.66
CA SER A 45 24.19 -0.59 7.24
C SER A 45 25.15 -1.77 7.00
N CYS A 46 24.71 -2.98 7.37
CA CYS A 46 25.53 -4.19 7.33
C CYS A 46 26.23 -4.40 5.97
N PRO A 47 27.57 -4.57 5.94
CA PRO A 47 28.32 -4.87 4.72
C PRO A 47 27.82 -6.10 3.95
N SER A 48 27.25 -7.09 4.64
CA SER A 48 26.77 -8.32 4.00
C SER A 48 25.48 -8.09 3.20
N LEU A 49 24.60 -7.18 3.63
CA LEU A 49 23.45 -6.75 2.82
C LEU A 49 23.88 -6.07 1.51
N GLN A 50 25.06 -5.46 1.48
CA GLN A 50 25.61 -4.85 0.26
C GLN A 50 26.18 -5.88 -0.71
N LYS A 51 26.64 -7.04 -0.21
CA LYS A 51 27.13 -8.15 -1.05
C LYS A 51 25.98 -8.88 -1.74
N GLU A 52 24.87 -9.12 -1.03
CA GLU A 52 23.68 -9.76 -1.61
C GLU A 52 23.07 -8.93 -2.74
N LYS A 53 23.06 -7.60 -2.62
CA LYS A 53 22.62 -6.71 -3.71
C LYS A 53 23.56 -6.70 -4.92
N LYS A 54 24.81 -7.17 -4.76
CA LYS A 54 25.83 -7.26 -5.81
C LYS A 54 25.94 -8.66 -6.42
N GLU A 55 25.14 -9.63 -5.99
CA GLU A 55 24.95 -10.88 -6.74
C GLU A 55 24.17 -10.58 -8.02
N LYS A 56 24.97 -10.12 -8.99
CA LYS A 56 24.82 -10.17 -10.44
C LYS A 56 23.47 -10.69 -10.90
N VAL A 57 22.51 -9.79 -11.07
CA VAL A 57 21.60 -9.94 -12.20
C VAL A 57 22.51 -9.98 -13.44
N PRO A 58 22.55 -11.08 -14.21
CA PRO A 58 23.39 -11.14 -15.40
C PRO A 58 23.02 -9.95 -16.29
N ALA A 59 24.00 -9.21 -16.80
CA ALA A 59 23.74 -8.06 -17.68
C ALA A 59 22.82 -8.41 -18.86
N ALA A 60 22.85 -9.69 -19.29
CA ALA A 60 21.93 -10.24 -20.28
C ALA A 60 20.46 -10.24 -19.84
N LEU A 61 20.17 -10.51 -18.57
CA LEU A 61 18.80 -10.53 -18.02
C LEU A 61 18.28 -9.10 -17.82
N ALA A 62 19.13 -8.18 -17.34
CA ALA A 62 18.77 -6.76 -17.24
C ALA A 62 18.47 -6.16 -18.63
N ALA A 63 19.30 -6.47 -19.64
CA ALA A 63 19.08 -6.01 -21.01
C ALA A 63 17.84 -6.63 -21.68
N GLN A 64 17.47 -7.87 -21.34
CA GLN A 64 16.22 -8.48 -21.82
C GLN A 64 15.00 -7.78 -21.22
N VAL A 65 15.01 -7.53 -19.90
CA VAL A 65 13.91 -6.83 -19.22
C VAL A 65 13.76 -5.40 -19.75
N GLU A 66 14.85 -4.68 -19.99
CA GLU A 66 14.79 -3.32 -20.57
C GLU A 66 14.25 -3.31 -22.01
N LYS A 67 14.62 -4.31 -22.83
CA LYS A 67 14.06 -4.46 -24.18
C LYS A 67 12.57 -4.79 -24.14
N GLU A 68 12.14 -5.71 -23.30
CA GLU A 68 10.71 -6.05 -23.15
C GLU A 68 9.90 -4.84 -22.65
N ILE A 69 10.39 -4.08 -21.68
CA ILE A 69 9.72 -2.86 -21.20
C ILE A 69 9.62 -1.80 -22.31
N ARG A 70 10.67 -1.64 -23.13
CA ARG A 70 10.66 -0.68 -24.26
C ARG A 70 9.69 -1.11 -25.35
N GLU A 71 9.64 -2.40 -25.69
CA GLU A 71 8.69 -2.96 -26.66
C GLU A 71 7.23 -2.85 -26.17
N MET A 72 6.99 -2.98 -24.86
CA MET A 72 5.67 -2.74 -24.26
C MET A 72 5.25 -1.26 -24.36
N LYS A 73 6.17 -0.32 -24.09
CA LYS A 73 5.91 1.12 -24.21
C LYS A 73 5.63 1.55 -25.66
N GLU A 74 6.38 1.01 -26.63
CA GLU A 74 6.20 1.36 -28.03
C GLU A 74 4.87 0.81 -28.61
N LYS A 75 4.38 -0.32 -28.07
CA LYS A 75 3.02 -0.84 -28.36
C LYS A 75 1.91 0.00 -27.71
N GLU A 76 2.23 0.78 -26.69
CA GLU A 76 1.28 1.71 -26.04
C GLU A 76 1.11 3.00 -26.87
N GLU A 77 2.20 3.54 -27.43
CA GLU A 77 2.19 4.79 -28.22
C GLU A 77 1.62 4.65 -29.64
N LYS A 78 1.58 3.43 -30.21
CA LYS A 78 1.01 3.19 -31.55
C LYS A 78 -0.50 2.93 -31.56
N LYS A 79 -1.18 3.00 -30.41
CA LYS A 79 -2.66 3.02 -30.42
C LYS A 79 -3.09 4.40 -30.95
N PRO A 80 -3.85 4.48 -32.05
CA PRO A 80 -4.39 5.76 -32.52
C PRO A 80 -5.25 6.38 -31.40
N PRO A 81 -5.49 7.71 -31.39
CA PRO A 81 -6.42 8.35 -30.47
C PRO A 81 -7.82 7.78 -30.74
N VAL A 82 -8.18 6.71 -30.04
CA VAL A 82 -9.52 6.14 -30.13
C VAL A 82 -10.42 7.05 -29.31
N GLU A 83 -11.26 7.79 -30.02
CA GLU A 83 -12.44 8.46 -29.48
C GLU A 83 -13.12 7.57 -28.43
N ARG A 84 -13.55 8.21 -27.34
CA ARG A 84 -14.23 7.62 -26.19
C ARG A 84 -15.28 6.58 -26.61
N LYS A 85 -14.88 5.31 -26.61
CA LYS A 85 -15.77 4.16 -26.47
C LYS A 85 -15.13 3.26 -25.42
N GLU A 86 -15.87 3.07 -24.34
CA GLU A 86 -15.55 2.21 -23.21
C GLU A 86 -15.06 0.85 -23.72
N LYS A 87 -13.74 0.66 -23.75
CA LYS A 87 -13.19 -0.68 -23.98
C LYS A 87 -13.40 -1.43 -22.67
N VAL A 88 -14.45 -2.24 -22.65
CA VAL A 88 -14.68 -3.25 -21.62
C VAL A 88 -13.40 -4.09 -21.54
N LEU A 89 -12.61 -3.86 -20.50
CA LEU A 89 -11.42 -4.64 -20.21
C LEU A 89 -11.88 -6.09 -19.99
N SER A 90 -11.13 -7.05 -20.55
CA SER A 90 -11.41 -8.46 -20.30
C SER A 90 -11.39 -8.72 -18.78
N ALA A 91 -12.25 -9.62 -18.29
CA ALA A 91 -12.32 -9.95 -16.85
C ALA A 91 -10.95 -10.34 -16.26
N GLU A 92 -10.06 -10.89 -17.08
CA GLU A 92 -8.66 -11.21 -16.74
C GLU A 92 -7.78 -9.96 -16.58
N GLU A 93 -7.95 -8.97 -17.45
CA GLU A 93 -7.21 -7.71 -17.42
C GLU A 93 -7.69 -6.81 -16.28
N GLN A 94 -9.00 -6.83 -15.99
CA GLN A 94 -9.58 -6.12 -14.86
C GLN A 94 -9.00 -6.65 -13.53
N LYS A 95 -8.92 -7.97 -13.35
CA LYS A 95 -8.29 -8.60 -12.17
C LYS A 95 -6.83 -8.21 -12.00
N LYS A 96 -6.07 -8.08 -13.10
CA LYS A 96 -4.66 -7.64 -13.06
C LYS A 96 -4.55 -6.18 -12.66
N ALA A 97 -5.38 -5.31 -13.24
CA ALA A 97 -5.43 -3.89 -12.90
C ALA A 97 -5.82 -3.68 -11.42
N ASP A 98 -6.84 -4.41 -10.95
CA ASP A 98 -7.33 -4.36 -9.58
C ASP A 98 -6.25 -4.79 -8.57
N ARG A 99 -5.52 -5.89 -8.85
CA ARG A 99 -4.41 -6.32 -8.00
C ARG A 99 -3.28 -5.29 -7.94
N VAL A 100 -2.90 -4.72 -9.07
CA VAL A 100 -1.83 -3.69 -9.11
C VAL A 100 -2.26 -2.45 -8.33
N ALA A 101 -3.53 -2.05 -8.41
CA ALA A 101 -4.06 -0.91 -7.67
C ALA A 101 -4.04 -1.15 -6.15
N VAL A 102 -4.40 -2.35 -5.69
CA VAL A 102 -4.30 -2.75 -4.28
C VAL A 102 -2.86 -2.75 -3.79
N ILE A 103 -1.90 -3.27 -4.58
CA ILE A 103 -0.47 -3.26 -4.22
C ILE A 103 0.03 -1.82 -4.06
N LYS A 104 -0.34 -0.91 -4.98
CA LYS A 104 0.03 0.51 -4.90
C LYS A 104 -0.53 1.21 -3.66
N LEU A 105 -1.72 0.82 -3.21
CA LEU A 105 -2.31 1.35 -1.96
C LEU A 105 -1.66 0.78 -0.72
N LYS A 106 -1.44 -0.54 -0.66
CA LYS A 106 -0.71 -1.18 0.44
C LYS A 106 0.71 -0.63 0.60
N MET A 107 1.33 -0.15 -0.47
CA MET A 107 2.63 0.54 -0.39
C MET A 107 2.55 1.94 0.23
N LYS A 108 1.41 2.63 0.13
CA LYS A 108 1.21 3.97 0.69
C LYS A 108 0.61 3.95 2.10
N GLU A 109 -0.21 2.96 2.43
CA GLU A 109 -0.92 2.86 3.70
C GLU A 109 -0.14 1.99 4.71
N LYS A 110 0.24 2.58 5.84
CA LYS A 110 0.80 1.85 6.99
C LYS A 110 -0.35 1.35 7.89
N GLY A 111 -0.87 0.16 7.63
CA GLY A 111 -1.89 -0.47 8.48
C GLY A 111 -2.13 -1.93 8.09
N GLU A 112 -1.98 -2.85 9.05
CA GLU A 112 -2.05 -4.30 8.79
C GLU A 112 -3.50 -4.86 8.80
N ASP A 113 -4.47 -4.06 9.23
CA ASP A 113 -5.88 -4.48 9.41
C ASP A 113 -6.89 -3.73 8.51
N LEU A 114 -6.48 -3.41 7.29
CA LEU A 114 -7.32 -2.73 6.29
C LEU A 114 -7.87 -3.72 5.25
N VAL A 115 -9.19 -3.66 5.04
CA VAL A 115 -9.91 -4.33 3.95
C VAL A 115 -9.89 -3.40 2.73
N HIS A 116 -9.63 -3.93 1.54
CA HIS A 116 -9.52 -3.12 0.33
C HIS A 116 -10.81 -3.25 -0.47
N ILE A 117 -11.57 -2.18 -0.58
CA ILE A 117 -12.77 -2.13 -1.42
C ILE A 117 -12.53 -1.21 -2.62
N PHE A 118 -13.22 -1.48 -3.72
CA PHE A 118 -13.14 -0.67 -4.92
C PHE A 118 -14.34 0.26 -5.01
N ILE A 119 -14.09 1.54 -5.18
CA ILE A 119 -15.12 2.54 -5.35
C ILE A 119 -15.14 2.97 -6.81
N VAL A 120 -16.29 2.81 -7.45
CA VAL A 120 -16.60 3.28 -8.80
C VAL A 120 -17.38 4.57 -8.67
N THR A 121 -16.86 5.65 -9.25
CA THR A 121 -17.59 6.92 -9.29
C THR A 121 -18.27 7.04 -10.66
N PRO A 122 -19.60 7.21 -10.73
CA PRO A 122 -20.34 7.29 -12.00
C PRO A 122 -20.02 8.55 -12.82
N SER A 123 -19.49 9.61 -12.19
CA SER A 123 -19.07 10.83 -12.90
C SER A 123 -17.82 10.64 -13.75
N ASP A 124 -16.88 9.81 -13.29
CA ASP A 124 -15.57 9.60 -13.93
C ASP A 124 -15.41 8.20 -14.53
N GLY A 125 -16.29 7.25 -14.19
CA GLY A 125 -16.17 5.84 -14.56
C GLY A 125 -14.93 5.14 -13.98
N GLN A 126 -14.17 5.82 -13.11
CA GLN A 126 -12.93 5.29 -12.56
C GLN A 126 -13.20 4.43 -11.33
N ARG A 127 -12.68 3.19 -11.36
CA ARG A 127 -12.61 2.26 -10.23
C ARG A 127 -11.31 2.54 -9.46
N ARG A 128 -11.40 3.11 -8.25
CA ARG A 128 -10.23 3.32 -7.39
C ARG A 128 -10.38 2.51 -6.10
N PRO A 129 -9.31 1.86 -5.62
CA PRO A 129 -9.41 1.14 -4.37
C PRO A 129 -9.22 2.10 -3.17
N ILE A 130 -9.76 1.72 -2.04
CA ILE A 130 -9.57 2.39 -0.75
C ILE A 130 -9.38 1.35 0.34
N GLY A 131 -8.47 1.63 1.29
CA GLY A 131 -8.34 0.86 2.52
C GLY A 131 -9.39 1.29 3.53
N VAL A 132 -10.26 0.38 3.94
CA VAL A 132 -11.26 0.59 4.99
C VAL A 132 -11.00 -0.34 6.17
N GLY A 133 -11.22 0.14 7.38
CA GLY A 133 -11.07 -0.71 8.57
C GLY A 133 -12.18 -1.77 8.65
N LYS A 134 -11.86 -2.96 9.16
CA LYS A 134 -12.81 -4.08 9.37
C LYS A 134 -14.05 -3.68 10.20
N SER A 135 -13.90 -2.71 11.10
CA SER A 135 -14.94 -2.22 12.01
C SER A 135 -15.59 -0.90 11.56
N TRP A 136 -15.31 -0.42 10.35
CA TRP A 136 -15.86 0.86 9.89
C TRP A 136 -17.33 0.71 9.45
N SER A 137 -18.11 1.75 9.72
CA SER A 137 -19.44 1.90 9.15
C SER A 137 -19.36 2.37 7.70
N VAL A 138 -20.40 2.06 6.91
CA VAL A 138 -20.54 2.52 5.52
C VAL A 138 -20.36 4.04 5.43
N GLY A 139 -20.99 4.82 6.32
CA GLY A 139 -20.84 6.28 6.34
C GLY A 139 -19.38 6.74 6.52
N ARG A 140 -18.64 6.12 7.45
CA ARG A 140 -17.22 6.42 7.66
C ARG A 140 -16.36 6.07 6.44
N CYS A 141 -16.73 5.00 5.73
CA CYS A 141 -16.08 4.62 4.46
C CYS A 141 -16.38 5.65 3.36
N VAL A 142 -17.61 6.18 3.29
CA VAL A 142 -17.99 7.26 2.35
C VAL A 142 -17.17 8.52 2.64
N ASP A 143 -17.06 8.94 3.90
CA ASP A 143 -16.24 10.11 4.26
C ASP A 143 -14.76 9.93 3.89
N ALA A 144 -14.21 8.75 4.17
CA ALA A 144 -12.83 8.42 3.81
C ALA A 144 -12.62 8.43 2.29
N ALA A 145 -13.62 7.94 1.53
CA ALA A 145 -13.63 8.01 0.08
C ALA A 145 -13.63 9.46 -0.40
N LEU A 146 -14.58 10.28 0.04
CA LEU A 146 -14.67 11.69 -0.37
C LEU A 146 -13.38 12.45 -0.09
N LYS A 147 -12.75 12.20 1.07
CA LYS A 147 -11.44 12.76 1.43
C LYS A 147 -10.33 12.29 0.48
N THR A 148 -10.31 11.00 0.13
CA THR A 148 -9.30 10.41 -0.77
C THR A 148 -9.46 10.88 -2.21
N PHE A 149 -10.71 11.05 -2.65
CA PHE A 149 -11.05 11.55 -3.98
C PHE A 149 -10.95 13.07 -4.11
N ASN A 150 -10.69 13.77 -3.00
CA ASN A 150 -10.72 15.23 -2.91
C ASN A 150 -12.04 15.82 -3.47
N ILE A 151 -13.14 15.07 -3.30
CA ILE A 151 -14.47 15.51 -3.70
C ILE A 151 -14.99 16.38 -2.56
N GLN A 152 -15.26 17.65 -2.86
CA GLN A 152 -15.84 18.58 -1.91
C GLN A 152 -17.26 18.10 -1.58
N ASN A 153 -17.45 17.70 -0.33
CA ASN A 153 -18.74 17.39 0.24
C ASN A 153 -19.30 18.67 0.85
N GLU A 154 -20.36 19.22 0.30
CA GLU A 154 -21.07 20.39 0.85
C GLU A 154 -22.02 19.96 1.99
N ASN A 155 -21.59 19.02 2.82
CA ASN A 155 -22.31 18.60 4.01
C ASN A 155 -22.25 19.74 5.04
N GLY A 156 -23.34 20.49 5.14
CA GLY A 156 -23.46 21.66 6.01
C GLY A 156 -24.55 22.64 5.57
N VAL A 157 -25.07 22.50 4.35
CA VAL A 157 -26.23 23.26 3.89
C VAL A 157 -27.50 22.41 4.07
N PHE A 158 -28.52 22.96 4.72
CA PHE A 158 -29.83 22.32 4.88
C PHE A 158 -30.41 22.03 3.48
N GLY A 159 -30.48 20.74 3.09
CA GLY A 159 -30.88 20.30 1.75
C GLY A 159 -29.75 19.83 0.82
N ALA A 160 -28.51 19.71 1.29
CA ALA A 160 -27.40 19.14 0.51
C ALA A 160 -27.50 17.61 0.42
N LYS A 161 -27.37 17.10 -0.80
CA LYS A 161 -27.49 15.69 -1.18
C LYS A 161 -26.33 14.85 -0.62
N SER A 162 -26.64 13.91 0.27
CA SER A 162 -25.63 13.01 0.85
C SER A 162 -25.08 12.05 -0.21
N PHE A 163 -23.79 11.71 -0.09
CA PHE A 163 -23.21 10.63 -0.87
C PHE A 163 -23.52 9.29 -0.19
N ARG A 164 -23.97 8.31 -0.98
CA ARG A 164 -24.14 6.93 -0.52
C ARG A 164 -23.42 5.94 -1.42
N PHE A 165 -23.04 4.81 -0.83
CA PHE A 165 -22.60 3.65 -1.57
C PHE A 165 -23.80 2.81 -2.01
N PHE A 166 -23.72 2.36 -3.24
CA PHE A 166 -24.65 1.45 -3.89
C PHE A 166 -23.88 0.20 -4.31
N SER A 167 -24.50 -0.97 -4.16
CA SER A 167 -23.93 -2.21 -4.70
C SER A 167 -23.93 -2.17 -6.23
N ASP A 168 -22.86 -2.65 -6.88
CA ASP A 168 -22.79 -2.74 -8.34
C ASP A 168 -23.68 -3.86 -8.90
N GLU A 169 -23.88 -4.94 -8.13
CA GLU A 169 -24.72 -6.08 -8.54
C GLU A 169 -26.21 -5.88 -8.24
N THR A 170 -26.53 -5.26 -7.11
CA THR A 170 -27.91 -5.20 -6.59
C THR A 170 -28.56 -3.84 -6.78
N GLY A 171 -27.77 -2.77 -6.94
CA GLY A 171 -28.29 -1.40 -7.01
C GLY A 171 -28.88 -0.88 -5.71
N ASP A 172 -28.83 -1.67 -4.62
CA ASP A 172 -29.32 -1.29 -3.31
C ASP A 172 -28.42 -0.25 -2.63
N ALA A 173 -29.07 0.73 -1.98
CA ALA A 173 -28.40 1.73 -1.15
C ALA A 173 -27.97 1.09 0.19
N MET A 174 -26.70 1.25 0.55
CA MET A 174 -26.19 0.74 1.81
C MET A 174 -26.55 1.68 2.97
N GLY A 175 -27.01 1.11 4.08
CA GLY A 175 -27.30 1.88 5.29
C GLY A 175 -26.02 2.47 5.89
N GLU A 176 -26.02 3.78 6.18
CA GLU A 176 -24.82 4.49 6.66
C GLU A 176 -24.28 3.94 7.99
N SER A 177 -25.15 3.36 8.82
CA SER A 177 -24.82 2.76 10.11
C SER A 177 -24.33 1.31 10.03
N ASP A 178 -24.49 0.66 8.87
CA ASP A 178 -24.14 -0.75 8.75
C ASP A 178 -22.63 -0.95 8.69
N GLY A 179 -22.18 -2.09 9.21
CA GLY A 179 -20.77 -2.47 9.19
C GLY A 179 -20.35 -2.90 7.79
N ILE A 180 -19.28 -2.29 7.26
CA ILE A 180 -18.82 -2.55 5.88
C ILE A 180 -18.51 -4.03 5.64
N MET A 181 -17.97 -4.72 6.65
CA MET A 181 -17.60 -6.14 6.59
C MET A 181 -18.79 -7.09 6.46
N LYS A 182 -19.99 -6.67 6.87
CA LYS A 182 -21.22 -7.50 6.71
C LYS A 182 -21.77 -7.44 5.29
N ILE A 183 -21.47 -6.36 4.57
CA ILE A 183 -22.07 -6.07 3.27
C ILE A 183 -21.09 -6.38 2.14
N ILE A 184 -19.78 -6.12 2.33
CA ILE A 184 -18.77 -6.22 1.28
C ILE A 184 -17.57 -7.01 1.79
N SER A 185 -17.15 -8.02 1.01
CA SER A 185 -15.92 -8.77 1.24
C SER A 185 -14.69 -8.07 0.64
N ASP A 186 -13.48 -8.51 1.02
CA ASP A 186 -12.23 -7.96 0.49
C ASP A 186 -12.23 -8.01 -1.06
N MET A 187 -11.84 -6.91 -1.69
CA MET A 187 -11.89 -6.66 -3.14
C MET A 187 -13.28 -6.45 -3.77
N GLY A 188 -14.35 -6.32 -2.99
CA GLY A 188 -15.67 -5.97 -3.53
C GLY A 188 -15.72 -4.60 -4.19
N SER A 189 -16.60 -4.42 -5.17
CA SER A 189 -16.88 -3.13 -5.82
C SER A 189 -18.14 -2.48 -5.28
N VAL A 190 -18.11 -1.16 -5.13
CA VAL A 190 -19.26 -0.33 -4.80
C VAL A 190 -19.29 0.92 -5.65
N VAL A 191 -20.48 1.43 -5.91
CA VAL A 191 -20.71 2.66 -6.67
C VAL A 191 -20.99 3.79 -5.69
N LEU A 192 -20.24 4.89 -5.79
CA LEU A 192 -20.47 6.10 -4.99
C LEU A 192 -21.38 7.06 -5.76
N LYS A 193 -22.61 7.29 -5.30
CA LYS A 193 -23.57 8.20 -5.94
C LYS A 193 -24.12 9.21 -4.94
N ARG A 194 -24.49 10.40 -5.42
CA ARG A 194 -25.28 11.36 -4.64
C ARG A 194 -26.74 10.90 -4.63
N GLU A 195 -27.36 10.88 -3.45
CA GLU A 195 -28.80 10.67 -3.31
C GLU A 195 -29.53 11.93 -3.80
N ASP A 196 -30.42 11.78 -4.77
CA ASP A 196 -31.11 12.91 -5.41
C ASP A 196 -32.29 13.44 -4.60
#